data_AF-A0AA95MN50-F1
#
_entry.id   AF-A0AA95MN50-F1
#
_cell.length_a   1.000
_cell.length_b   1.000
_cell.length_c   1.000
_cell.angle_alpha   90.00
_cell.angle_beta   90.00
_cell.angle_gamma   90.00
#
_symmetry.space_group_name_H-M   'P 1'
#
loop_
_entity.id
_entity.type
_entity.pdbx_description
1 polymer ?
#
loop_
_entity_poly.entity_id
_entity_poly.type
_entity_poly.pdbx_seq_one_letter_code
_entity_poly.pdbx_strand_id
1 'polypeptide(L)'
;MFFKKQLRSGIVYYQAFSTIEQMQELSKSIFAPNSCLHHYLNMATNNFREYLQGEEVRIKKYFYVLRPVLVAGWIEKNNEFPPLEFSILVNHLVPEGSLMNEINTLLKRQLDGEELDKEPKIQVINQFLNEEIKRLREYANTLNNDIPNFTPKLDLLFRHTLEEVWKW
;
A
#
# COMPACT_ATOMS: atom_id res chain seq x y z
N MET A 1 -28.04 -2.36 -30.34
CA MET A 1 -27.65 -0.94 -30.36
C MET A 1 -27.10 -0.60 -28.98
N PHE A 2 -25.78 -0.47 -28.90
CA PHE A 2 -25.07 -0.01 -27.70
C PHE A 2 -25.49 1.41 -27.35
N PHE A 3 -25.59 1.72 -26.05
CA PHE A 3 -24.85 2.78 -25.37
C PHE A 3 -25.39 2.90 -23.93
N LYS A 4 -24.65 2.39 -22.96
CA LYS A 4 -24.75 2.88 -21.58
C LYS A 4 -23.37 3.27 -21.09
N LYS A 5 -22.96 4.46 -21.52
CA LYS A 5 -21.88 5.23 -20.91
C LYS A 5 -22.33 5.57 -19.50
N GLN A 6 -21.65 5.06 -18.46
CA GLN A 6 -21.90 5.51 -17.09
C GLN A 6 -20.57 5.91 -16.44
N LEU A 7 -20.38 7.22 -16.37
CA LEU A 7 -19.38 7.89 -15.54
C LEU A 7 -19.67 7.53 -14.06
N ARG A 8 -18.79 6.72 -13.44
CA ARG A 8 -18.82 6.46 -11.99
C ARG A 8 -17.46 6.66 -11.31
N SER A 9 -16.55 7.43 -11.93
CA SER A 9 -15.25 7.76 -11.34
C SER A 9 -15.22 9.12 -10.61
N GLY A 10 -16.35 9.82 -10.44
CA GLY A 10 -16.35 11.14 -9.79
C GLY A 10 -16.76 11.14 -8.32
N ILE A 11 -17.77 10.34 -7.97
CA ILE A 11 -18.42 10.42 -6.65
C ILE A 11 -17.56 9.75 -5.58
N VAL A 12 -16.97 8.59 -5.87
CA VAL A 12 -16.07 7.89 -4.93
C VAL A 12 -14.80 8.70 -4.69
N TYR A 13 -14.22 9.29 -5.74
CA TYR A 13 -13.06 10.16 -5.63
C TYR A 13 -13.38 11.38 -4.77
N TYR A 14 -14.43 12.14 -5.07
CA TYR A 14 -14.77 13.33 -4.27
C TYR A 14 -15.05 12.99 -2.80
N GLN A 15 -15.64 11.83 -2.53
CA GLN A 15 -15.99 11.40 -1.18
C GLN A 15 -14.78 10.79 -0.42
N ALA A 16 -13.85 10.13 -1.12
CA ALA A 16 -12.56 9.72 -0.58
C ALA A 16 -11.67 10.93 -0.30
N PHE A 17 -11.57 11.88 -1.24
CA PHE A 17 -10.91 13.18 -1.04
C PHE A 17 -11.53 13.96 0.12
N SER A 18 -12.86 14.06 0.22
CA SER A 18 -13.50 14.75 1.34
C SER A 18 -13.30 14.03 2.67
N THR A 19 -13.28 12.69 2.67
CA THR A 19 -13.03 11.90 3.88
C THR A 19 -11.56 12.01 4.29
N ILE A 20 -10.64 12.09 3.33
CA ILE A 20 -9.21 12.26 3.57
C ILE A 20 -8.89 13.68 3.99
N GLU A 21 -9.51 14.71 3.41
CA GLU A 21 -9.40 16.09 3.88
C GLU A 21 -10.00 16.24 5.27
N GLN A 22 -11.16 15.62 5.54
CA GLN A 22 -11.74 15.58 6.90
C GLN A 22 -10.86 14.79 7.87
N MET A 23 -10.24 13.70 7.44
CA MET A 23 -9.26 12.95 8.22
C MET A 23 -7.94 13.72 8.38
N GLN A 24 -7.52 14.52 7.40
CA GLN A 24 -6.33 15.39 7.46
C GLN A 24 -6.60 16.58 8.38
N GLU A 25 -7.79 17.17 8.37
CA GLU A 25 -8.21 18.19 9.35
C GLU A 25 -8.35 17.61 10.76
N LEU A 26 -8.99 16.45 10.92
CA LEU A 26 -9.09 15.75 12.21
C LEU A 26 -7.71 15.28 12.70
N SER A 27 -6.84 14.82 11.80
CA SER A 27 -5.50 14.32 12.13
C SER A 27 -4.45 15.42 12.26
N LYS A 28 -4.67 16.65 11.78
CA LYS A 28 -3.85 17.79 12.24
C LYS A 28 -3.87 17.92 13.78
N SER A 29 -4.86 17.32 14.44
CA SER A 29 -4.93 17.17 15.91
C SER A 29 -4.62 15.74 16.44
N ILE A 30 -4.55 14.70 15.59
CA ILE A 30 -4.49 13.26 16.00
C ILE A 30 -3.51 12.41 15.15
N PHE A 31 -2.78 12.97 14.18
CA PHE A 31 -1.86 12.21 13.33
C PHE A 31 -0.71 11.71 14.19
N ALA A 32 -0.73 10.40 14.43
CA ALA A 32 0.32 9.68 15.13
C ALA A 32 1.13 8.90 14.08
N PRO A 33 2.12 9.54 13.41
CA PRO A 33 2.91 8.92 12.35
C PRO A 33 3.53 7.60 12.82
N ASN A 34 4.03 7.55 14.06
CA ASN A 34 4.59 6.34 14.65
C ASN A 34 3.55 5.21 14.76
N SER A 35 2.33 5.52 15.21
CA SER A 35 1.24 4.52 15.29
C SER A 35 0.86 3.99 13.92
N CYS A 36 0.77 4.89 12.92
CA CYS A 36 0.48 4.52 11.54
C CYS A 36 1.59 3.63 10.96
N LEU A 37 2.85 4.02 11.15
CA LEU A 37 4.02 3.25 10.73
C LEU A 37 3.99 1.82 11.31
N HIS A 38 3.80 1.68 12.62
CA HIS A 38 3.72 0.37 13.27
C HIS A 38 2.56 -0.48 12.75
N HIS A 39 1.39 0.13 12.54
CA HIS A 39 0.22 -0.55 11.98
C HIS A 39 0.52 -1.11 10.58
N TYR A 40 1.00 -0.28 9.66
CA TYR A 40 1.32 -0.71 8.30
C TYR A 40 2.45 -1.73 8.28
N LEU A 41 3.47 -1.60 9.13
CA LEU A 41 4.55 -2.60 9.23
C LEU A 41 4.07 -3.95 9.75
N ASN A 42 3.19 -3.96 10.75
CA ASN A 42 2.62 -5.21 11.25
C ASN A 42 1.76 -5.89 10.18
N MET A 43 0.95 -5.11 9.46
CA MET A 43 0.16 -5.61 8.33
C MET A 43 1.04 -6.18 7.21
N ALA A 44 2.06 -5.44 6.77
CA ALA A 44 3.02 -5.89 5.76
C ALA A 44 3.71 -7.18 6.18
N THR A 45 4.18 -7.25 7.43
CA THR A 45 4.89 -8.42 7.96
C THR A 45 4.00 -9.65 7.99
N ASN A 46 2.75 -9.51 8.44
CA ASN A 46 1.79 -10.60 8.47
C ASN A 46 1.45 -11.08 7.05
N ASN A 47 1.14 -10.15 6.13
CA ASN A 47 0.82 -10.48 4.75
C ASN A 47 2.02 -11.11 4.01
N PHE A 48 3.25 -10.65 4.25
CA PHE A 48 4.46 -11.22 3.67
C PHE A 48 4.67 -12.67 4.12
N ARG A 49 4.51 -12.92 5.43
CA ARG A 49 4.62 -14.27 6.00
C ARG A 49 3.51 -15.19 5.52
N GLU A 50 2.29 -14.70 5.40
CA GLU A 50 1.13 -15.51 4.99
C GLU A 50 1.15 -15.84 3.50
N TYR A 51 1.54 -14.89 2.65
CA TYR A 51 1.29 -15.02 1.21
C TYR A 51 2.54 -15.22 0.34
N LEU A 52 3.72 -14.78 0.78
CA LEU A 52 4.88 -14.64 -0.10
C LEU A 52 6.07 -15.57 0.25
N GLN A 53 5.89 -16.55 1.13
CA GLN A 53 6.98 -17.45 1.55
C GLN A 53 7.21 -18.65 0.63
N GLY A 54 6.23 -19.04 -0.20
CA GLY A 54 6.34 -20.20 -1.10
C GLY A 54 7.17 -19.93 -2.36
N GLU A 55 7.59 -20.99 -3.06
CA GLU A 55 8.21 -20.86 -4.39
C GLU A 55 7.20 -20.38 -5.44
N GLU A 56 5.94 -20.75 -5.29
CA GLU A 56 4.81 -20.19 -6.03
C GLU A 56 3.91 -19.39 -5.11
N VAL A 57 3.51 -18.20 -5.55
CA VAL A 57 2.71 -17.25 -4.79
C VAL A 57 1.59 -16.70 -5.65
N ARG A 58 0.49 -16.28 -5.03
CA ARG A 58 -0.58 -15.58 -5.74
C ARG A 58 -0.09 -14.18 -6.09
N ILE A 59 0.08 -13.86 -7.37
CA ILE A 59 0.67 -12.58 -7.79
C ILE A 59 -0.11 -11.38 -7.25
N LYS A 60 -1.44 -11.46 -7.19
CA LYS A 60 -2.27 -10.41 -6.57
C LYS A 60 -1.88 -10.09 -5.12
N LYS A 61 -1.28 -11.02 -4.39
CA LYS A 61 -0.86 -10.83 -2.99
C LYS A 61 0.37 -9.94 -2.85
N TYR A 62 1.14 -9.67 -3.91
CA TYR A 62 2.19 -8.66 -3.85
C TYR A 62 1.65 -7.28 -3.48
N PHE A 63 0.47 -6.88 -4.00
CA PHE A 63 -0.13 -5.60 -3.64
C PHE A 63 -0.55 -5.50 -2.17
N TYR A 64 -0.81 -6.64 -1.51
CA TYR A 64 -1.14 -6.68 -0.09
C TYR A 64 0.08 -6.44 0.81
N VAL A 65 1.29 -6.53 0.25
CA VAL A 65 2.55 -6.29 0.99
C VAL A 65 3.23 -5.02 0.51
N LEU A 66 3.34 -4.80 -0.81
CA LEU A 66 3.94 -3.60 -1.39
C LEU A 66 3.26 -2.33 -0.88
N ARG A 67 1.92 -2.27 -0.87
CA ARG A 67 1.19 -1.08 -0.40
C ARG A 67 1.54 -0.70 1.03
N PRO A 68 1.36 -1.57 2.05
CA PRO A 68 1.69 -1.18 3.42
C PRO A 68 3.19 -0.91 3.62
N VAL A 69 4.09 -1.59 2.89
CA VAL A 69 5.54 -1.28 2.95
C VAL A 69 5.84 0.12 2.42
N LEU A 70 5.31 0.47 1.24
CA LEU A 70 5.52 1.79 0.65
C LEU A 70 4.85 2.90 1.46
N VAL A 71 3.67 2.65 2.03
CA VAL A 71 3.04 3.59 2.95
C VAL A 71 3.90 3.82 4.20
N ALA A 72 4.44 2.75 4.80
CA ALA A 72 5.34 2.87 5.94
C ALA A 72 6.61 3.67 5.57
N GLY A 73 7.20 3.40 4.40
CA GLY A 73 8.33 4.18 3.88
C GLY A 73 8.00 5.65 3.60
N TRP A 74 6.78 5.96 3.17
CA TRP A 74 6.34 7.35 3.01
C TRP A 74 6.25 8.07 4.37
N ILE A 75 5.62 7.43 5.36
CA ILE A 75 5.45 8.01 6.70
C ILE A 75 6.82 8.24 7.35
N GLU A 76 7.74 7.29 7.21
CA GLU A 76 9.12 7.46 7.65
C GLU A 76 9.77 8.71 7.02
N LYS A 77 9.75 8.84 5.69
CA LYS A 77 10.48 9.89 4.99
C LYS A 77 9.88 11.28 5.14
N ASN A 78 8.54 11.36 5.16
CA ASN A 78 7.83 12.63 5.05
C ASN A 78 7.14 13.05 6.35
N ASN A 79 6.98 12.12 7.31
CA ASN A 79 6.22 12.37 8.53
C ASN A 79 4.83 12.95 8.26
N GLU A 80 4.18 12.44 7.21
CA GLU A 80 2.90 12.90 6.67
C GLU A 80 2.04 11.72 6.22
N PHE A 81 0.75 11.97 5.97
CA PHE A 81 -0.12 10.97 5.37
C PHE A 81 0.35 10.60 3.96
N PRO A 82 0.35 9.31 3.60
CA PRO A 82 0.70 8.86 2.26
C PRO A 82 -0.33 9.31 1.21
N PRO A 83 0.09 9.51 -0.04
CA PRO A 83 -0.83 9.58 -1.17
C PRO A 83 -1.58 8.25 -1.32
N LEU A 84 -2.84 8.30 -1.75
CA LEU A 84 -3.63 7.09 -2.03
C LEU A 84 -3.13 6.34 -3.26
N GLU A 85 -2.65 7.09 -4.25
CA GLU A 85 -2.22 6.54 -5.52
C GLU A 85 -0.92 5.75 -5.36
N PHE A 86 -1.01 4.45 -5.62
CA PHE A 86 0.13 3.54 -5.50
C PHE A 86 1.27 3.88 -6.48
N SER A 87 0.94 4.37 -7.67
CA SER A 87 1.92 4.87 -8.64
C SER A 87 2.77 6.01 -8.07
N ILE A 88 2.16 6.93 -7.31
CA ILE A 88 2.90 8.02 -6.65
C ILE A 88 3.86 7.46 -5.62
N LEU A 89 3.42 6.48 -4.82
CA LEU A 89 4.27 5.81 -3.83
C LEU A 89 5.47 5.12 -4.50
N VAL A 90 5.25 4.37 -5.59
CA VAL A 90 6.31 3.68 -6.34
C VAL A 90 7.32 4.69 -6.88
N ASN A 91 6.85 5.73 -7.57
CA ASN A 91 7.72 6.72 -8.21
C ASN A 91 8.57 7.52 -7.20
N HIS A 92 8.10 7.73 -5.97
CA HIS A 92 8.85 8.46 -4.94
C HIS A 92 9.79 7.58 -4.13
N LEU A 93 9.46 6.31 -3.94
CA LEU A 93 10.15 5.45 -2.97
C LEU A 93 11.02 4.38 -3.61
N VAL A 94 10.70 3.96 -4.82
CA VAL A 94 11.40 2.87 -5.52
C VAL A 94 12.37 3.48 -6.53
N PRO A 95 13.69 3.27 -6.39
CA PRO A 95 14.66 3.72 -7.38
C PRO A 95 14.42 3.07 -8.74
N GLU A 96 14.78 3.79 -9.82
CA GLU A 96 14.78 3.24 -11.17
C GLU A 96 15.65 1.97 -11.24
N GLY A 97 15.16 0.96 -11.95
CA GLY A 97 15.88 -0.31 -12.11
C GLY A 97 14.95 -1.52 -12.19
N SER A 98 15.52 -2.70 -11.94
CA SER A 98 14.81 -3.98 -12.04
C SER A 98 13.57 -4.04 -11.13
N LEU A 99 13.69 -3.58 -9.88
CA LEU A 99 12.58 -3.57 -8.93
C LEU A 99 11.38 -2.73 -9.43
N MET A 100 11.64 -1.50 -9.88
CA MET A 100 10.61 -0.63 -10.42
C MET A 100 9.96 -1.23 -11.67
N ASN A 101 10.75 -1.83 -12.56
CA ASN A 101 10.24 -2.48 -13.76
C ASN A 101 9.31 -3.66 -13.44
N GLU A 102 9.67 -4.49 -12.47
CA GLU A 102 8.83 -5.62 -12.02
C GLU A 102 7.52 -5.13 -11.40
N ILE A 103 7.58 -4.10 -10.54
CA ILE A 103 6.37 -3.51 -9.94
C ILE A 103 5.46 -2.89 -11.01
N ASN A 104 6.02 -2.18 -11.98
CA ASN A 104 5.27 -1.61 -13.09
C ASN A 104 4.66 -2.67 -14.01
N THR A 105 5.37 -3.79 -14.19
CA THR A 105 4.85 -4.96 -14.93
C THR A 105 3.65 -5.54 -14.21
N LEU A 106 3.72 -5.73 -12.89
CA LEU A 106 2.58 -6.18 -12.09
C LEU A 106 1.39 -5.22 -12.17
N LEU A 107 1.64 -3.91 -12.10
CA LEU A 107 0.60 -2.90 -12.23
C LEU A 107 -0.08 -2.96 -13.59
N LYS A 108 0.72 -3.09 -14.66
CA LYS A 108 0.18 -3.22 -16.01
C LYS A 108 -0.69 -4.46 -16.15
N ARG A 109 -0.21 -5.62 -15.73
CA ARG A 109 -0.98 -6.89 -15.76
C ARG A 109 -2.29 -6.78 -14.98
N GLN A 110 -2.27 -6.10 -13.83
CA GLN A 110 -3.47 -5.83 -13.04
C GLN A 110 -4.46 -4.92 -13.80
N LEU A 111 -3.98 -3.86 -14.46
CA LEU A 111 -4.81 -2.94 -15.24
C LEU A 111 -5.39 -3.59 -16.49
N ASP A 112 -4.64 -4.50 -17.10
CA ASP A 112 -5.07 -5.27 -18.27
C ASP A 112 -6.09 -6.38 -17.90
N GLY A 113 -6.43 -6.51 -16.62
CA GLY A 113 -7.43 -7.46 -16.12
C GLY A 113 -6.95 -8.92 -16.14
N GLU A 114 -5.64 -9.15 -16.19
CA GLU A 114 -5.09 -10.50 -16.16
C GLU A 114 -5.45 -11.20 -14.85
N GLU A 115 -5.76 -12.50 -14.93
CA GLU A 115 -5.99 -13.32 -13.75
C GLU A 115 -4.66 -13.60 -13.03
N LEU A 116 -4.36 -12.76 -12.04
CA LEU A 116 -3.15 -12.83 -11.22
C LEU A 116 -3.22 -13.96 -10.19
N ASP A 117 -3.00 -15.18 -10.68
CA ASP A 117 -3.08 -16.43 -9.94
C ASP A 117 -1.72 -16.89 -9.37
N LYS A 118 -1.53 -18.19 -9.15
CA LYS A 118 -0.28 -18.75 -8.62
C LYS A 118 0.77 -18.79 -9.72
N GLU A 119 1.88 -18.10 -9.50
CA GLU A 119 3.05 -18.09 -10.37
C GLU A 119 4.31 -18.17 -9.50
N PRO A 120 5.48 -18.49 -10.09
CA PRO A 120 6.75 -18.39 -9.39
C PRO A 120 6.94 -17.02 -8.75
N LYS A 121 7.52 -16.99 -7.55
CA LYS A 121 7.78 -15.73 -6.86
C LYS A 121 8.73 -14.84 -7.67
N ILE A 122 8.39 -13.56 -7.74
CA ILE A 122 9.23 -12.51 -8.33
C ILE A 122 10.31 -12.19 -7.30
N GLN A 123 11.48 -12.78 -7.48
CA GLN A 123 12.58 -12.75 -6.51
C GLN A 123 12.99 -11.33 -6.14
N VAL A 124 13.09 -10.43 -7.12
CA VAL A 124 13.48 -9.02 -6.91
C VAL A 124 12.51 -8.30 -5.99
N ILE A 125 11.19 -8.50 -6.17
CA ILE A 125 10.17 -7.90 -5.31
C ILE A 125 10.21 -8.54 -3.92
N ASN A 126 10.34 -9.88 -3.83
CA ASN A 126 10.40 -10.57 -2.54
C ASN A 126 11.59 -10.13 -1.69
N GLN A 127 12.76 -10.04 -2.31
CA GLN A 127 13.98 -9.59 -1.65
C GLN A 127 13.80 -8.16 -1.12
N PHE A 128 13.33 -7.25 -1.98
CA PHE A 128 13.04 -5.88 -1.57
C PHE A 128 12.06 -5.83 -0.39
N LEU A 129 10.94 -6.53 -0.45
CA LEU A 129 9.94 -6.54 0.62
C LEU A 129 10.53 -7.05 1.94
N ASN A 130 11.31 -8.13 1.89
CA ASN A 130 11.95 -8.70 3.07
C ASN A 130 12.95 -7.72 3.71
N GLU A 131 13.81 -7.11 2.88
CA GLU A 131 14.82 -6.15 3.32
C GLU A 131 14.18 -4.86 3.86
N GLU A 132 13.20 -4.32 3.14
CA GLU A 132 12.55 -3.06 3.49
C GLU A 132 11.67 -3.20 4.74
N ILE A 133 10.96 -4.32 4.92
CA ILE A 133 10.24 -4.62 6.17
C ILE A 133 11.22 -4.67 7.35
N LYS A 134 12.39 -5.30 7.17
CA LYS A 134 13.40 -5.37 8.22
C LYS A 134 13.95 -3.98 8.56
N ARG A 135 14.34 -3.21 7.56
CA ARG A 135 14.87 -1.85 7.71
C ARG A 135 13.88 -0.91 8.41
N LEU A 136 12.63 -0.90 7.96
CA LEU A 136 11.59 -0.08 8.57
C LEU A 136 11.24 -0.53 9.98
N ARG A 137 11.36 -1.82 10.29
CA ARG A 137 11.16 -2.34 11.66
C ARG A 137 12.31 -1.91 12.58
N GLU A 138 13.54 -1.93 12.10
CA GLU A 138 14.69 -1.39 12.83
C GLU A 138 14.49 0.10 13.11
N TYR A 139 14.09 0.88 12.11
CA TYR A 139 13.72 2.29 12.29
C TYR A 139 12.60 2.46 13.31
N ALA A 140 11.50 1.72 13.17
CA ALA A 140 10.35 1.83 14.08
C ALA A 140 10.72 1.49 15.54
N ASN A 141 11.66 0.57 15.77
CA ASN A 141 12.15 0.26 17.12
C ASN A 141 12.97 1.40 17.75
N THR A 142 13.51 2.33 16.95
CA THR A 142 14.17 3.54 17.47
C THR A 142 13.18 4.61 17.92
N LEU A 143 11.91 4.51 17.48
CA LEU A 143 10.85 5.44 17.85
C LEU A 143 10.28 5.01 19.21
N ASN A 144 10.60 5.75 20.27
CA ASN A 144 10.16 5.44 21.62
C ASN A 144 8.70 5.90 21.87
N ASN A 145 7.95 5.08 22.63
CA ASN A 145 6.76 5.37 23.46
C ASN A 145 5.33 5.40 22.88
N ASP A 146 4.43 4.89 23.75
CA ASP A 146 2.96 4.97 23.83
C ASP A 146 2.23 5.17 22.50
N ILE A 147 1.89 4.04 21.88
CA ILE A 147 1.13 3.96 20.64
C ILE A 147 -0.36 4.02 20.97
N PRO A 148 -1.09 5.11 20.63
CA PRO A 148 -2.54 5.10 20.71
C PRO A 148 -3.08 4.17 19.60
N ASN A 149 -4.10 3.37 19.91
CA ASN A 149 -4.60 2.34 19.00
C ASN A 149 -5.56 2.94 17.94
N PHE A 150 -5.06 3.18 16.73
CA PHE A 150 -5.84 3.66 15.57
C PHE A 150 -6.15 2.58 14.51
N THR A 151 -5.88 1.31 14.83
CA THR A 151 -5.93 0.16 13.89
C THR A 151 -7.20 0.08 13.03
N PRO A 152 -8.43 0.19 13.58
CA PRO A 152 -9.65 -0.03 12.78
C PRO A 152 -9.88 1.00 11.67
N LYS A 153 -9.45 2.24 11.87
CA LYS A 153 -9.63 3.32 10.87
C LYS A 153 -8.61 3.20 9.73
N LEU A 154 -7.40 2.74 10.05
CA LEU A 154 -6.33 2.53 9.07
C LEU A 154 -6.63 1.33 8.16
N ASP A 155 -7.23 0.28 8.70
CA ASP A 155 -7.73 -0.87 7.92
C ASP A 155 -8.77 -0.44 6.88
N LEU A 156 -9.68 0.47 7.24
CA LEU A 156 -10.70 0.99 6.33
C LEU A 156 -10.07 1.77 5.17
N LEU A 157 -9.13 2.68 5.48
CA LEU A 157 -8.41 3.45 4.48
C LEU A 157 -7.67 2.52 3.50
N PHE A 158 -7.00 1.49 4.02
CA PHE A 158 -6.33 0.50 3.19
C PHE A 158 -7.31 -0.24 2.27
N ARG A 159 -8.45 -0.71 2.78
CA ARG A 159 -9.47 -1.37 1.96
C ARG A 159 -10.00 -0.46 0.85
N HIS A 160 -10.19 0.83 1.12
CA HIS A 160 -10.58 1.79 0.09
C HIS A 160 -9.51 1.92 -1.01
N THR A 161 -8.22 1.99 -0.65
CA THR A 161 -7.15 2.00 -1.67
C THR A 161 -7.09 0.72 -2.51
N LEU A 162 -7.52 -0.43 -1.96
CA LEU A 162 -7.61 -1.68 -2.70
C LEU A 162 -8.82 -1.69 -3.64
N GLU A 163 -9.98 -1.21 -3.19
CA GLU A 163 -11.17 -1.11 -4.03
C GLU A 163 -10.99 -0.18 -5.23
N GLU A 164 -10.17 0.88 -5.11
CA GLU A 164 -9.86 1.80 -6.21
C GLU A 164 -9.05 1.15 -7.34
N VAL A 165 -8.21 0.15 -7.03
CA VAL A 165 -7.38 -0.54 -8.03
C VAL A 165 -8.05 -1.82 -8.54
N TRP A 166 -9.06 -2.33 -7.83
CA TRP A 166 -9.80 -3.54 -8.19
C TRP A 166 -11.19 -3.29 -8.79
N LYS A 167 -11.61 -2.03 -8.94
CA LYS A 167 -12.83 -1.64 -9.68
C LYS A 167 -12.49 -1.31 -11.14
N TRP A 168 -12.13 -2.32 -11.91
CA TRP A 168 -12.22 -2.30 -13.38
C TRP A 168 -12.70 -3.65 -13.87
#